data_AF-A0AAJ7L5T5-F1
#
_entry.id   AF-A0AAJ7L5T5-F1
#
_cell.length_a   1.000
_cell.length_b   1.000
_cell.length_c   1.000
_cell.angle_alpha   90.00
_cell.angle_beta   90.00
_cell.angle_gamma   90.00
#
_symmetry.space_group_name_H-M   'P 1'
#
loop_
_entity.id
_entity.type
_entity.pdbx_description
1 polymer ?
#
loop_
_entity_poly.entity_id
_entity_poly.type
_entity_poly.pdbx_seq_one_letter_code
_entity_poly.pdbx_strand_id
1 'polypeptide(L)'
;MTLTLQRTHTLYEATVEALSSWTPMLQDSYSAVCWLSIRGVRSEMNPLIEFVKVLPSDPKTAPACAHGPALLFDRVGKKFFACSACRDRKICPLYVPYEQKKPAKTWDDIRDEILPEEAHIEPPATPDDFYRFCESCCRILIDPQCRHRREPISVDLMASPTTFLSQLSNNKCTAQYHFSEETLHLLIDLASRFRKVLCIGTPSVFEHLQHVSHVSSHLADIDRRFEAFFGERVFTWFNAFNALAFRKGDNSELWRFVGSETDESSDAEGLDEFLILVDPPFGGLLGPLSCTLQRIKSKAGCGRTILVFPYFNEAQVKLHFPELKMCDYSVRYRNHRKMKNSSPVRLFTDIPLSSIRLPEDEYKYCPACERWVHKINRHCEKCNACCSRNHEEYKHCDLCSRCIKSKWTHCIKCKRCHLEQQCGARRGVERSTKRPSGSTERRTRNKRGR
;
A
#
# COMPACT_ATOMS: atom_id res chain seq x y z
N MET A 1 43.62 40.76 2.52
CA MET A 1 42.46 39.88 2.21
C MET A 1 41.85 39.39 3.53
N THR A 2 41.34 40.33 4.32
CA THR A 2 41.02 40.09 5.74
C THR A 2 39.85 40.97 6.18
N LEU A 3 38.82 41.08 5.34
CA LEU A 3 37.60 41.86 5.65
C LEU A 3 36.30 41.19 5.15
N THR A 4 36.36 39.95 4.65
CA THR A 4 35.18 39.23 4.12
C THR A 4 34.73 38.04 4.97
N LEU A 5 35.47 37.69 6.03
CA LEU A 5 35.20 36.53 6.90
C LEU A 5 34.51 36.89 8.23
N GLN A 6 34.38 38.17 8.58
CA GLN A 6 33.69 38.60 9.81
C GLN A 6 32.19 38.90 9.62
N ARG A 7 31.67 38.86 8.39
CA ARG A 7 30.24 39.08 8.10
C ARG A 7 29.41 37.80 7.95
N THR A 8 30.05 36.62 7.89
CA THR A 8 29.34 35.34 7.79
C THR A 8 29.15 34.64 9.14
N HIS A 9 29.95 34.98 10.16
CA HIS A 9 29.83 34.36 11.49
C HIS A 9 28.77 35.03 12.39
N THR A 10 28.53 36.34 12.23
CA THR A 10 27.53 37.09 13.01
C THR A 10 26.08 36.84 12.58
N LEU A 11 25.85 36.32 11.37
CA LEU A 11 24.52 35.93 10.89
C LEU A 11 24.11 34.52 11.32
N TYR A 12 25.08 33.64 11.62
CA TYR A 12 24.81 32.27 12.04
C TYR A 12 24.46 32.19 13.53
N GLU A 13 25.13 32.98 14.39
CA GLU A 13 24.80 32.98 15.83
C GLU A 13 23.50 33.73 16.15
N ALA A 14 23.16 34.79 15.39
CA ALA A 14 21.88 35.48 15.53
C ALA A 14 20.67 34.64 15.06
N THR A 15 20.88 33.64 14.19
CA THR A 15 19.81 32.70 13.80
C THR A 15 19.65 31.55 14.78
N VAL A 16 20.70 31.17 15.50
CA VAL A 16 20.64 30.12 16.53
C VAL A 16 20.02 30.62 17.83
N GLU A 17 20.30 31.85 18.27
CA GLU A 17 19.64 32.45 19.46
C GLU A 17 18.15 32.82 19.23
N ALA A 18 17.75 33.08 17.99
CA ALA A 18 16.35 33.31 17.64
C ALA A 18 15.51 32.01 17.61
N LEU A 19 16.15 30.84 17.49
CA LEU A 19 15.48 29.53 17.45
C LEU A 19 15.34 28.87 18.82
N SER A 20 16.06 29.34 19.84
CA SER A 20 16.05 28.76 21.20
C SER A 20 15.08 29.42 22.18
N SER A 21 14.27 30.40 21.76
CA SER A 21 13.33 31.13 22.64
C SER A 21 11.84 30.86 22.37
N TRP A 22 11.50 29.86 21.56
CA TRP A 22 10.11 29.48 21.26
C TRP A 22 9.82 28.01 21.59
N THR A 23 9.37 27.78 22.83
CA THR A 23 8.54 26.62 23.22
C THR A 23 7.22 27.18 23.76
N PRO A 24 6.01 26.60 23.57
CA PRO A 24 5.62 25.31 22.97
C PRO A 24 4.38 25.39 22.03
N MET A 25 4.46 25.03 20.73
CA MET A 25 3.27 24.89 19.84
C MET A 25 3.45 23.86 18.71
N LEU A 26 4.11 22.72 19.00
CA LEU A 26 4.33 21.64 18.03
C LEU A 26 3.23 20.57 18.05
N GLN A 27 1.97 20.98 17.87
CA GLN A 27 0.86 20.05 17.61
C GLN A 27 0.02 20.37 16.36
N ASP A 28 0.14 21.56 15.75
CA ASP A 28 -0.77 21.97 14.65
C ASP A 28 -0.11 22.21 13.28
N SER A 29 1.19 21.95 13.11
CA SER A 29 1.90 22.24 11.83
C SER A 29 2.08 21.03 10.89
N TYR A 30 1.61 19.84 11.24
CA TYR A 30 1.77 18.63 10.42
C TYR A 30 0.94 18.63 9.11
N SER A 31 0.04 19.59 8.95
CA SER A 31 -0.81 19.74 7.75
C SER A 31 -0.11 20.41 6.56
N ALA A 32 1.05 21.04 6.76
CA ALA A 32 1.62 21.99 5.80
C ALA A 32 2.77 21.44 4.92
N VAL A 33 3.33 20.27 5.23
CA VAL A 33 4.60 19.82 4.61
C VAL A 33 4.41 19.09 3.26
N CYS A 34 3.17 18.87 2.81
CA CYS A 34 2.91 18.14 1.55
C CYS A 34 2.92 19.01 0.28
N TRP A 35 3.56 20.20 0.32
CA TRP A 35 3.47 21.18 -0.77
C TRP A 35 4.81 21.82 -1.14
N LEU A 36 5.52 21.19 -2.09
CA LEU A 36 6.36 21.90 -3.04
C LEU A 36 5.84 21.60 -4.45
N SER A 37 5.12 22.58 -5.00
CA SER A 37 4.67 22.58 -6.39
C SER A 37 5.88 22.68 -7.31
N ILE A 38 6.26 21.57 -7.94
CA ILE A 38 7.22 21.57 -9.06
C ILE A 38 6.52 22.22 -10.25
N ARG A 39 6.67 23.54 -10.39
CA ARG A 39 6.42 24.26 -11.63
C ARG A 39 7.58 23.99 -12.59
N GLY A 40 7.32 23.22 -13.65
CA GLY A 40 8.21 23.22 -14.82
C GLY A 40 8.55 21.87 -15.44
N VAL A 41 7.56 21.07 -15.84
CA VAL A 41 7.73 20.12 -16.95
C VAL A 41 6.42 20.11 -17.76
N ARG A 42 6.42 20.76 -18.92
CA ARG A 42 5.33 20.60 -19.91
C ARG A 42 5.50 19.22 -20.57
N SER A 43 4.90 18.21 -19.96
CA SER A 43 4.46 17.02 -20.70
C SER A 43 2.93 17.01 -20.66
N GLU A 44 2.29 16.79 -21.80
CA GLU A 44 0.84 16.64 -21.92
C GLU A 44 0.37 15.37 -21.19
N MET A 45 0.37 15.40 -19.86
CA MET A 45 -0.34 14.45 -19.04
C MET A 45 -1.82 14.81 -19.11
N ASN A 46 -2.57 14.01 -19.88
CA ASN A 46 -4.02 13.92 -19.76
C ASN A 46 -4.34 13.82 -18.25
N PRO A 47 -5.07 14.78 -17.65
CA PRO A 47 -5.40 14.68 -16.24
C PRO A 47 -6.26 13.42 -16.10
N LEU A 48 -5.70 12.39 -15.48
CA LEU A 48 -6.48 11.29 -14.95
C LEU A 48 -7.37 11.94 -13.89
N ILE A 49 -8.57 12.36 -14.29
CA ILE A 49 -9.58 12.85 -13.37
C ILE A 49 -9.89 11.66 -12.47
N GLU A 50 -9.27 11.64 -11.31
CA GLU A 50 -9.77 10.87 -10.19
C GLU A 50 -11.19 11.38 -9.97
N PHE A 51 -12.19 10.57 -10.33
CA PHE A 51 -13.60 10.94 -10.11
C PHE A 51 -13.90 11.10 -8.62
N VAL A 52 -13.00 10.63 -7.75
CA VAL A 52 -13.04 10.73 -6.30
C VAL A 52 -11.64 11.09 -5.84
N LYS A 53 -11.47 12.22 -5.16
CA LYS A 53 -10.21 12.62 -4.52
C LYS A 53 -10.31 12.40 -3.02
N VAL A 54 -9.19 12.10 -2.36
CA VAL A 54 -9.12 12.17 -0.89
C VAL A 54 -8.61 13.55 -0.50
N LEU A 55 -9.33 14.22 0.40
CA LEU A 55 -8.99 15.53 0.93
C LEU A 55 -8.37 15.40 2.32
N PRO A 56 -7.53 16.36 2.74
CA PRO A 56 -7.09 16.46 4.12
C PRO A 56 -8.28 16.62 5.07
N SER A 57 -8.24 15.93 6.20
CA SER A 57 -9.17 16.08 7.32
C SER A 57 -8.45 15.71 8.60
N ASP A 58 -8.80 16.35 9.72
CA ASP A 58 -8.27 16.01 11.02
C ASP A 58 -8.82 14.65 11.50
N PRO A 59 -7.96 13.63 11.73
CA PRO A 59 -8.40 12.32 12.19
C PRO A 59 -9.11 12.33 13.55
N LYS A 60 -8.82 13.31 14.42
CA LYS A 60 -9.43 13.40 15.76
C LYS A 60 -10.90 13.79 15.71
N THR A 61 -11.27 14.60 14.71
CA THR A 61 -12.65 15.08 14.51
C THR A 61 -13.39 14.34 13.40
N ALA A 62 -12.70 13.49 12.64
CA ALA A 62 -13.31 12.68 11.60
C ALA A 62 -14.26 11.61 12.18
N PRO A 63 -15.41 11.33 11.53
CA PRO A 63 -16.24 10.18 11.86
C PRO A 63 -15.43 8.88 11.82
N ALA A 64 -15.72 7.91 12.67
CA ALA A 64 -14.98 6.65 12.72
C ALA A 64 -15.86 5.41 12.50
N CYS A 65 -15.19 4.29 12.20
CA CYS A 65 -15.80 2.96 12.20
C CYS A 65 -14.82 1.95 12.84
N ALA A 66 -15.14 0.66 12.77
CA ALA A 66 -14.27 -0.42 13.23
C ALA A 66 -12.86 -0.45 12.59
N HIS A 67 -12.63 0.32 11.52
CA HIS A 67 -11.33 0.45 10.86
C HIS A 67 -10.59 1.75 11.23
N GLY A 68 -11.07 2.50 12.23
CA GLY A 68 -10.52 3.79 12.65
C GLY A 68 -11.19 5.01 12.00
N PRO A 69 -10.55 6.19 12.11
CA PRO A 69 -11.02 7.43 11.49
C PRO A 69 -11.25 7.29 9.99
N ALA A 70 -12.34 7.90 9.51
CA ALA A 70 -12.69 7.98 8.10
C ALA A 70 -11.75 8.90 7.32
N LEU A 71 -11.76 8.72 6.01
CA LEU A 71 -11.17 9.67 5.07
C LEU A 71 -12.26 10.59 4.49
N LEU A 72 -11.91 11.85 4.28
CA LEU A 72 -12.76 12.81 3.57
C LEU A 72 -12.57 12.64 2.06
N PHE A 73 -13.63 12.31 1.34
CA PHE A 73 -13.64 12.17 -0.11
C PHE A 73 -14.36 13.34 -0.76
N ASP A 74 -13.90 13.75 -1.94
CA ASP A 74 -14.60 14.65 -2.86
C ASP A 74 -14.90 13.89 -4.15
N ARG A 75 -16.19 13.68 -4.42
CA ARG A 75 -16.67 13.11 -5.67
C ARG A 75 -17.43 14.18 -6.46
N VAL A 76 -16.75 14.83 -7.39
CA VAL A 76 -17.34 15.82 -8.30
C VAL A 76 -18.03 16.94 -7.52
N GLY A 77 -17.34 17.50 -6.52
CA GLY A 77 -17.82 18.57 -5.65
C GLY A 77 -18.64 18.10 -4.45
N LYS A 78 -19.06 16.83 -4.41
CA LYS A 78 -19.79 16.26 -3.27
C LYS A 78 -18.81 15.67 -2.27
N LYS A 79 -18.67 16.35 -1.12
CA LYS A 79 -17.79 15.92 -0.03
C LYS A 79 -18.49 14.99 0.95
N PHE A 80 -17.82 13.92 1.35
CA PHE A 80 -18.33 12.96 2.34
C PHE A 80 -17.20 12.18 3.01
N PHE A 81 -17.40 11.80 4.26
CA PHE A 81 -16.54 10.84 4.95
C PHE A 81 -16.97 9.41 4.65
N ALA A 82 -16.00 8.53 4.42
CA ALA A 82 -16.21 7.10 4.30
C ALA A 82 -15.02 6.31 4.87
N CYS A 83 -15.22 5.00 5.06
CA CYS A 83 -14.21 4.11 5.63
C CYS A 83 -12.87 4.17 4.85
N SER A 84 -11.77 4.22 5.60
CA SER A 84 -10.40 4.29 5.08
C SER A 84 -9.92 2.96 4.47
N ALA A 85 -10.34 1.83 5.05
CA ALA A 85 -9.89 0.49 4.64
C ALA A 85 -10.90 -0.30 3.80
N CYS A 86 -12.20 0.00 3.91
CA CYS A 86 -13.25 -0.78 3.27
C CYS A 86 -14.08 0.07 2.29
N ARG A 87 -14.04 -0.29 1.00
CA ARG A 87 -14.77 0.42 -0.05
C ARG A 87 -16.22 -0.05 -0.23
N ASP A 88 -16.57 -1.24 0.28
CA ASP A 88 -17.93 -1.76 0.17
C ASP A 88 -18.79 -1.33 1.36
N ARG A 89 -19.80 -0.50 1.07
CA ARG A 89 -20.78 -0.04 2.06
C ARG A 89 -21.62 -1.16 2.67
N LYS A 90 -21.64 -2.34 2.07
CA LYS A 90 -22.29 -3.53 2.65
C LYS A 90 -21.47 -4.18 3.75
N ILE A 91 -20.15 -3.97 3.75
CA ILE A 91 -19.23 -4.51 4.76
C ILE A 91 -19.00 -3.46 5.84
N CYS A 92 -18.68 -2.22 5.44
CA CYS A 92 -18.54 -1.11 6.36
C CYS A 92 -19.52 0.01 5.96
N PRO A 93 -20.62 0.22 6.69
CA PRO A 93 -21.68 1.14 6.28
C PRO A 93 -21.35 2.63 6.43
N LEU A 94 -20.20 2.96 7.03
CA LEU A 94 -19.79 4.34 7.32
C LEU A 94 -19.86 5.23 6.06
N TYR A 95 -20.75 6.22 6.13
CA TYR A 95 -20.90 7.28 5.14
C TYR A 95 -21.53 8.50 5.81
N VAL A 96 -20.81 9.61 5.86
CA VAL A 96 -21.30 10.85 6.47
C VAL A 96 -21.12 12.00 5.47
N PRO A 97 -22.20 12.60 4.94
CA PRO A 97 -22.10 13.83 4.13
C PRO A 97 -21.36 14.92 4.89
N TYR A 98 -20.44 15.63 4.23
CA TYR A 98 -19.61 16.66 4.88
C TYR A 98 -20.43 17.81 5.48
N GLU A 99 -21.56 18.15 4.86
CA GLU A 99 -22.46 19.24 5.29
C GLU A 99 -23.40 18.86 6.45
N GLN A 100 -23.31 17.61 6.93
CA GLN A 100 -24.19 17.14 8.00
C GLN A 100 -23.88 17.88 9.32
N LYS A 101 -24.91 18.54 9.89
CA LYS A 101 -24.80 19.33 11.12
C LYS A 101 -24.71 18.49 12.42
N LYS A 102 -25.16 17.23 12.39
CA LYS A 102 -25.12 16.37 13.58
C LYS A 102 -23.70 15.84 13.77
N PRO A 103 -23.13 15.93 14.99
CA PRO A 103 -21.83 15.34 15.27
C PRO A 103 -21.91 13.82 15.03
N ALA A 104 -20.92 13.29 14.32
CA ALA A 104 -20.73 11.86 14.16
C ALA A 104 -19.77 11.36 15.25
N LYS A 105 -19.89 10.09 15.64
CA LYS A 105 -18.95 9.47 16.57
C LYS A 105 -17.54 9.46 15.96
N THR A 106 -16.58 9.99 16.71
CA THR A 106 -15.15 9.98 16.42
C THR A 106 -14.52 8.64 16.82
N TRP A 107 -13.21 8.48 16.62
CA TRP A 107 -12.51 7.26 17.06
C TRP A 107 -12.53 7.12 18.58
N ASP A 108 -12.30 8.20 19.33
CA ASP A 108 -12.29 8.17 20.80
C ASP A 108 -13.66 7.78 21.37
N ASP A 109 -14.75 8.11 20.68
CA ASP A 109 -16.12 7.75 21.08
C ASP A 109 -16.45 6.26 20.91
N ILE A 110 -15.76 5.54 20.01
CA ILE A 110 -16.06 4.13 19.68
C ILE A 110 -14.92 3.17 19.99
N ARG A 111 -13.72 3.67 20.29
CA ARG A 111 -12.51 2.85 20.43
C ARG A 111 -12.72 1.68 21.38
N ASP A 112 -13.29 1.94 22.55
CA ASP A 112 -13.46 0.92 23.58
C ASP A 112 -14.55 -0.11 23.21
N GLU A 113 -15.48 0.21 22.29
CA GLU A 113 -16.43 -0.75 21.70
C GLU A 113 -15.77 -1.66 20.64
N ILE A 114 -14.66 -1.20 20.03
CA ILE A 114 -13.97 -1.88 18.93
C ILE A 114 -12.76 -2.70 19.40
N LEU A 115 -12.03 -2.19 20.40
CA LEU A 115 -10.87 -2.88 20.94
C LEU A 115 -11.31 -4.09 21.77
N PRO A 116 -10.60 -5.23 21.66
CA PRO A 116 -10.75 -6.29 22.63
C PRO A 116 -10.46 -5.76 24.03
N GLU A 117 -11.31 -6.08 25.02
CA GLU A 117 -10.99 -5.94 26.45
C GLU A 117 -9.67 -6.67 26.78
N GLU A 118 -9.47 -7.74 26.02
CA GLU A 118 -8.32 -8.57 25.83
C GLU A 118 -6.96 -7.87 25.62
N ALA A 119 -6.01 -7.91 26.55
CA ALA A 119 -4.63 -7.47 26.25
C ALA A 119 -4.01 -8.29 25.11
N HIS A 120 -3.11 -7.69 24.31
CA HIS A 120 -2.28 -8.44 23.37
C HIS A 120 -1.27 -9.25 24.17
N ILE A 121 -1.38 -10.57 24.11
CA ILE A 121 -0.53 -11.51 24.84
C ILE A 121 0.46 -12.15 23.88
N GLU A 122 1.63 -12.50 24.39
CA GLU A 122 2.60 -13.30 23.65
C GLU A 122 1.99 -14.65 23.27
N PRO A 123 2.27 -15.16 22.06
CA PRO A 123 1.86 -16.50 21.66
C PRO A 123 2.51 -17.53 22.59
N PRO A 124 1.88 -18.69 22.80
CA PRO A 124 2.48 -19.74 23.61
C PRO A 124 3.83 -20.19 23.06
N ALA A 125 4.86 -20.24 23.91
CA ALA A 125 6.24 -20.55 23.52
C ALA A 125 6.59 -22.05 23.60
N THR A 126 5.85 -22.82 24.40
CA THR A 126 6.10 -24.25 24.62
C THR A 126 5.20 -25.08 23.73
N PRO A 127 5.68 -26.16 23.10
CA PRO A 127 4.82 -27.10 22.38
C PRO A 127 3.71 -27.73 23.24
N ASP A 128 2.48 -27.74 22.72
CA ASP A 128 1.35 -28.44 23.35
C ASP A 128 0.28 -28.84 22.30
N ASP A 129 -0.09 -30.12 22.27
CA ASP A 129 -1.10 -30.67 21.34
C ASP A 129 -2.53 -30.21 21.65
N PHE A 130 -2.76 -29.64 22.83
CA PHE A 130 -4.05 -29.09 23.24
C PHE A 130 -4.27 -27.65 22.79
N TYR A 131 -3.29 -27.01 22.14
CA TYR A 131 -3.48 -25.67 21.60
C TYR A 131 -4.57 -25.63 20.54
N ARG A 132 -5.37 -24.57 20.66
CA ARG A 132 -6.47 -24.29 19.76
C ARG A 132 -6.42 -22.84 19.33
N PHE A 133 -6.44 -22.60 18.02
CA PHE A 133 -6.63 -21.27 17.47
C PHE A 133 -8.12 -20.89 17.48
N CYS A 134 -8.42 -19.69 17.97
CA CYS A 134 -9.73 -19.07 17.91
C CYS A 134 -9.69 -17.83 17.03
N GLU A 135 -10.38 -17.85 15.88
CA GLU A 135 -10.42 -16.70 14.98
C GLU A 135 -11.11 -15.48 15.60
N SER A 136 -12.22 -15.67 16.32
CA SER A 136 -12.97 -14.56 16.95
C SER A 136 -12.17 -13.83 18.03
N CYS A 137 -11.50 -14.59 18.91
CA CYS A 137 -10.61 -14.03 19.92
C CYS A 137 -9.26 -13.57 19.36
N CYS A 138 -8.88 -14.01 18.15
CA CYS A 138 -7.53 -13.85 17.59
C CYS A 138 -6.46 -14.34 18.57
N ARG A 139 -6.62 -15.56 19.11
CA ARG A 139 -5.73 -16.14 20.13
C ARG A 139 -5.52 -17.63 19.95
N ILE A 140 -4.38 -18.10 20.43
CA ILE A 140 -4.08 -19.52 20.63
C ILE A 140 -4.16 -19.81 22.12
N LEU A 141 -5.04 -20.72 22.52
CA LEU A 141 -5.36 -21.01 23.91
C LEU A 141 -5.52 -22.52 24.10
N ILE A 142 -5.20 -23.01 25.30
CA ILE A 142 -5.61 -24.34 25.78
C ILE A 142 -7.01 -24.26 26.42
N ASP A 143 -7.48 -23.04 26.72
CA ASP A 143 -8.63 -22.77 27.57
C ASP A 143 -9.94 -23.42 27.07
N PRO A 144 -10.52 -24.38 27.82
CA PRO A 144 -11.82 -24.97 27.47
C PRO A 144 -12.99 -23.98 27.56
N GLN A 145 -12.84 -22.86 28.29
CA GLN A 145 -13.90 -21.88 28.53
C GLN A 145 -14.17 -20.94 27.35
N CYS A 146 -13.28 -20.92 26.33
CA CYS A 146 -13.55 -20.19 25.10
C CYS A 146 -14.80 -20.75 24.39
N ARG A 147 -15.84 -19.92 24.29
CA ARG A 147 -17.16 -20.28 23.72
C ARG A 147 -17.21 -20.22 22.19
N HIS A 148 -16.14 -19.78 21.54
CA HIS A 148 -16.06 -19.65 20.09
C HIS A 148 -15.61 -20.95 19.41
N ARG A 149 -15.83 -21.03 18.09
CA ARG A 149 -15.25 -22.09 17.26
C ARG A 149 -13.73 -21.99 17.31
N ARG A 150 -13.11 -23.16 17.46
CA ARG A 150 -11.68 -23.32 17.66
C ARG A 150 -11.15 -24.46 16.80
N GLU A 151 -9.96 -24.26 16.25
CA GLU A 151 -9.31 -25.23 15.36
C GLU A 151 -8.02 -25.73 16.01
N PRO A 152 -7.74 -27.05 15.99
CA PRO A 152 -6.43 -27.58 16.37
C PRO A 152 -5.32 -26.87 15.62
N ILE A 153 -4.23 -26.56 16.31
CA ILE A 153 -3.03 -26.00 15.69
C ILE A 153 -1.79 -26.66 16.27
N SER A 154 -0.89 -27.12 15.41
CA SER A 154 0.41 -27.62 15.82
C SER A 154 1.41 -26.48 15.94
N VAL A 155 2.47 -26.69 16.70
CA VAL A 155 3.56 -25.72 16.88
C VAL A 155 4.18 -25.29 15.56
N ASP A 156 4.39 -26.24 14.64
CA ASP A 156 4.95 -25.94 13.32
C ASP A 156 4.05 -24.95 12.54
N LEU A 157 2.74 -25.08 12.66
CA LEU A 157 1.77 -24.18 12.02
C LEU A 157 1.69 -22.81 12.72
N MET A 158 2.04 -22.73 14.01
CA MET A 158 2.15 -21.47 14.73
C MET A 158 3.30 -20.60 14.18
N ALA A 159 4.37 -21.23 13.72
CA ALA A 159 5.52 -20.53 13.11
C ALA A 159 5.26 -20.08 11.66
N SER A 160 4.17 -20.51 11.02
CA SER A 160 3.85 -20.18 9.63
C SER A 160 2.38 -19.80 9.43
N PRO A 161 1.88 -18.74 10.09
CA PRO A 161 0.47 -18.40 10.07
C PRO A 161 -0.11 -18.14 8.67
N THR A 162 0.69 -17.67 7.70
CA THR A 162 0.20 -17.52 6.31
C THR A 162 -0.13 -18.83 5.60
N THR A 163 0.34 -19.97 6.12
CA THR A 163 -0.03 -21.30 5.61
C THR A 163 -1.28 -21.85 6.29
N PHE A 164 -1.50 -21.49 7.55
CA PHE A 164 -2.62 -21.95 8.37
C PHE A 164 -3.88 -21.09 8.19
N LEU A 165 -3.74 -19.76 8.25
CA LEU A 165 -4.86 -18.83 8.15
C LEU A 165 -5.43 -18.81 6.73
N SER A 166 -6.75 -18.97 6.62
CA SER A 166 -7.42 -18.79 5.33
C SER A 166 -7.29 -17.34 4.84
N GLN A 167 -6.99 -17.18 3.56
CA GLN A 167 -6.92 -15.87 2.89
C GLN A 167 -8.23 -15.12 3.04
N LEU A 168 -8.18 -13.88 3.54
CA LEU A 168 -9.32 -12.97 3.51
C LEU A 168 -9.46 -12.40 2.09
N SER A 169 -10.09 -13.17 1.19
CA SER A 169 -10.14 -12.90 -0.26
C SER A 169 -11.19 -11.86 -0.67
N ASN A 170 -11.74 -11.07 0.26
CA ASN A 170 -12.70 -10.03 -0.09
C ASN A 170 -11.98 -8.82 -0.70
N ASN A 171 -11.98 -8.77 -2.03
CA ASN A 171 -11.31 -7.74 -2.84
C ASN A 171 -11.70 -6.29 -2.53
N LYS A 172 -12.73 -6.04 -1.71
CA LYS A 172 -13.23 -4.71 -1.38
C LYS A 172 -12.88 -4.23 0.03
N CYS A 173 -12.28 -5.10 0.85
CA CYS A 173 -11.93 -4.81 2.24
C CYS A 173 -10.50 -5.28 2.57
N THR A 174 -10.23 -6.57 2.39
CA THR A 174 -9.01 -7.22 2.89
C THR A 174 -8.06 -7.64 1.77
N ALA A 175 -8.61 -8.13 0.64
CA ALA A 175 -7.89 -8.52 -0.58
C ALA A 175 -6.50 -9.17 -0.34
N GLN A 176 -6.41 -10.11 0.60
CA GLN A 176 -5.15 -10.73 0.97
C GLN A 176 -4.74 -11.78 -0.06
N TYR A 177 -3.54 -11.63 -0.63
CA TYR A 177 -2.98 -12.58 -1.59
C TYR A 177 -1.58 -12.99 -1.12
N HIS A 178 -1.30 -14.29 -1.08
CA HIS A 178 0.05 -14.78 -0.75
C HIS A 178 0.92 -14.85 -2.00
N PHE A 179 2.13 -14.30 -1.92
CA PHE A 179 3.13 -14.35 -2.99
C PHE A 179 3.46 -15.79 -3.40
N SER A 180 3.78 -16.01 -4.68
CA SER A 180 4.39 -17.28 -5.10
C SER A 180 5.78 -17.44 -4.48
N GLU A 181 6.30 -18.66 -4.43
CA GLU A 181 7.65 -18.92 -3.89
C GLU A 181 8.71 -18.03 -4.53
N GLU A 182 8.68 -17.88 -5.85
CA GLU A 182 9.70 -17.12 -6.58
C GLU A 182 9.65 -15.62 -6.24
N THR A 183 8.43 -15.08 -6.07
CA THR A 183 8.24 -13.68 -5.65
C THR A 183 8.64 -13.49 -4.19
N LEU A 184 8.27 -14.44 -3.33
CA LEU A 184 8.61 -14.41 -1.91
C LEU A 184 10.13 -14.45 -1.72
N HIS A 185 10.84 -15.36 -2.40
CA HIS A 185 12.29 -15.44 -2.35
C HIS A 185 12.97 -14.15 -2.81
N LEU A 186 12.50 -13.53 -3.91
CA LEU A 186 13.06 -12.25 -4.36
C LEU A 186 12.86 -11.15 -3.30
N LEU A 187 11.69 -11.07 -2.68
CA LEU A 187 11.41 -10.07 -1.66
C LEU A 187 12.24 -10.29 -0.40
N ILE A 188 12.45 -11.54 0.02
CA ILE A 188 13.33 -11.89 1.15
C ILE A 188 14.79 -11.53 0.82
N ASP A 189 15.29 -11.88 -0.37
CA ASP A 189 16.65 -11.50 -0.81
C ASP A 189 16.85 -9.99 -0.75
N LEU A 190 15.92 -9.21 -1.30
CA LEU A 190 16.00 -7.75 -1.25
C LEU A 190 15.90 -7.21 0.18
N ALA A 191 15.00 -7.74 0.99
CA ALA A 191 14.79 -7.29 2.37
C ALA A 191 15.97 -7.65 3.30
N SER A 192 16.63 -8.78 3.05
CA SER A 192 17.80 -9.22 3.83
C SER A 192 19.03 -8.31 3.68
N ARG A 193 19.02 -7.38 2.72
CA ARG A 193 20.06 -6.36 2.53
C ARG A 193 19.94 -5.19 3.50
N PHE A 194 18.91 -5.21 4.36
CA PHE A 194 18.60 -4.14 5.29
C PHE A 194 18.69 -4.60 6.74
N ARG A 195 19.19 -3.74 7.63
CA ARG A 195 19.17 -4.00 9.09
C ARG A 195 17.76 -4.03 9.66
N LYS A 196 16.90 -3.11 9.21
CA LYS A 196 15.50 -3.01 9.65
C LYS A 196 14.53 -3.17 8.50
N VAL A 197 13.47 -3.95 8.70
CA VAL A 197 12.40 -4.13 7.71
C VAL A 197 11.03 -3.97 8.35
N LEU A 198 10.28 -2.96 7.91
CA LEU A 198 8.87 -2.80 8.22
C LEU A 198 8.01 -3.46 7.13
N CYS A 199 7.35 -4.56 7.49
CA CYS A 199 6.40 -5.26 6.64
C CYS A 199 4.99 -4.72 6.85
N ILE A 200 4.43 -4.01 5.88
CA ILE A 200 3.04 -3.52 5.90
C ILE A 200 2.19 -4.40 4.97
N GLY A 201 1.28 -5.19 5.53
CA GLY A 201 0.44 -6.10 4.74
C GLY A 201 1.23 -7.21 4.01
N THR A 202 2.43 -7.55 4.49
CA THR A 202 3.31 -8.56 3.88
C THR A 202 3.72 -9.68 4.86
N PRO A 203 2.74 -10.35 5.51
CA PRO A 203 3.01 -11.30 6.59
C PRO A 203 3.92 -12.47 6.20
N SER A 204 3.83 -12.97 4.97
CA SER A 204 4.67 -14.10 4.53
C SER A 204 6.14 -13.72 4.39
N VAL A 205 6.44 -12.46 4.05
CA VAL A 205 7.83 -11.98 4.02
C VAL A 205 8.34 -11.82 5.45
N PHE A 206 7.53 -11.22 6.32
CA PHE A 206 7.85 -11.07 7.74
C PHE A 206 8.19 -12.42 8.40
N GLU A 207 7.36 -13.46 8.19
CA GLU A 207 7.59 -14.82 8.72
C GLU A 207 8.99 -15.34 8.40
N HIS A 208 9.47 -15.13 7.18
CA HIS A 208 10.81 -15.59 6.79
C HIS A 208 11.92 -14.72 7.36
N LEU A 209 11.69 -13.40 7.50
CA LEU A 209 12.68 -12.48 8.05
C LEU A 209 12.95 -12.71 9.53
N GLN A 210 12.01 -13.29 10.28
CA GLN A 210 12.24 -13.69 11.68
C GLN A 210 13.38 -14.70 11.84
N HIS A 211 13.74 -15.42 10.77
CA HIS A 211 14.85 -16.38 10.76
C HIS A 211 16.17 -15.78 10.21
N VAL A 212 16.19 -14.51 9.84
CA VAL A 212 17.39 -13.82 9.34
C VAL A 212 18.01 -13.04 10.50
N SER A 213 19.10 -13.56 11.06
CA SER A 213 19.65 -13.13 12.35
C SER A 213 20.02 -11.65 12.45
N HIS A 214 20.44 -11.01 11.35
CA HIS A 214 20.83 -9.60 11.32
C HIS A 214 19.68 -8.65 10.98
N VAL A 215 18.50 -9.16 10.65
CA VAL A 215 17.34 -8.34 10.26
C VAL A 215 16.40 -8.21 11.44
N SER A 216 16.23 -6.99 11.93
CA SER A 216 15.14 -6.65 12.82
C SER A 216 13.89 -6.34 11.98
N SER A 217 12.81 -7.10 12.17
CA SER A 217 11.59 -6.92 11.38
C SER A 217 10.34 -6.72 12.25
N HIS A 218 9.39 -5.92 11.74
CA HIS A 218 8.10 -5.65 12.37
C HIS A 218 6.98 -5.80 11.35
N LEU A 219 5.90 -6.49 11.71
CA LEU A 219 4.69 -6.64 10.91
C LEU A 219 3.61 -5.65 11.36
N ALA A 220 3.13 -4.84 10.42
CA ALA A 220 1.96 -3.99 10.59
C ALA A 220 0.87 -4.45 9.62
N ASP A 221 -0.22 -4.99 10.15
CA ASP A 221 -1.31 -5.54 9.34
C ASP A 221 -2.67 -5.14 9.91
N ILE A 222 -3.66 -4.99 9.02
CA ILE A 222 -5.04 -4.75 9.42
C ILE A 222 -5.74 -6.04 9.87
N ASP A 223 -5.23 -7.20 9.45
CA ASP A 223 -5.69 -8.51 9.87
C ASP A 223 -5.22 -8.83 11.30
N ARG A 224 -6.10 -8.57 12.27
CA ARG A 224 -5.84 -8.82 13.69
C ARG A 224 -5.56 -10.30 14.01
N ARG A 225 -5.90 -11.25 13.14
CA ARG A 225 -5.67 -12.69 13.43
C ARG A 225 -4.20 -13.00 13.69
N PHE A 226 -3.28 -12.19 13.16
CA PHE A 226 -1.85 -12.28 13.43
C PHE A 226 -1.46 -11.97 14.89
N GLU A 227 -2.30 -11.30 15.68
CA GLU A 227 -2.09 -11.15 17.14
C GLU A 227 -2.01 -12.49 17.87
N ALA A 228 -2.61 -13.54 17.30
CA ALA A 228 -2.58 -14.87 17.90
C ALA A 228 -1.20 -15.56 17.78
N PHE A 229 -0.38 -15.10 16.83
CA PHE A 229 0.85 -15.77 16.39
C PHE A 229 2.10 -14.95 16.68
N PHE A 230 1.95 -13.64 16.83
CA PHE A 230 3.07 -12.72 16.99
C PHE A 230 2.83 -11.80 18.18
N GLY A 231 3.86 -11.67 19.02
CA GLY A 231 3.88 -10.76 20.16
C GLY A 231 3.82 -9.29 19.75
N GLU A 232 3.47 -8.42 20.70
CA GLU A 232 3.31 -6.99 20.45
C GLU A 232 4.61 -6.31 19.99
N ARG A 233 5.76 -6.85 20.41
CA ARG A 233 7.08 -6.34 20.03
C ARG A 233 7.37 -6.40 18.54
N VAL A 234 6.74 -7.33 17.81
CA VAL A 234 7.00 -7.58 16.39
C VAL A 234 5.75 -7.50 15.53
N PHE A 235 4.56 -7.36 16.12
CA PHE A 235 3.30 -7.20 15.40
C PHE A 235 2.48 -6.04 15.95
N THR A 236 1.93 -5.21 15.06
CA THR A 236 0.95 -4.18 15.39
C THR A 236 -0.31 -4.30 14.52
N TRP A 237 -1.49 -4.40 15.15
CA TRP A 237 -2.76 -4.22 14.45
C TRP A 237 -2.86 -2.77 13.96
N PHE A 238 -2.82 -2.59 12.64
CA PHE A 238 -2.54 -1.31 12.01
C PHE A 238 -3.34 -1.09 10.73
N ASN A 239 -3.89 0.11 10.56
CA ASN A 239 -4.51 0.53 9.31
C ASN A 239 -3.60 1.52 8.56
N ALA A 240 -2.97 1.04 7.48
CA ALA A 240 -2.04 1.83 6.67
C ALA A 240 -2.67 3.02 5.93
N PHE A 241 -4.00 3.07 5.77
CA PHE A 241 -4.67 4.17 5.07
C PHE A 241 -5.02 5.36 5.97
N ASN A 242 -4.99 5.21 7.30
CA ASN A 242 -5.17 6.32 8.24
C ASN A 242 -4.08 6.37 9.32
N ALA A 243 -3.06 5.53 9.22
CA ALA A 243 -1.94 5.41 10.15
C ALA A 243 -2.34 5.10 11.61
N LEU A 244 -3.52 4.50 11.81
CA LEU A 244 -3.98 4.12 13.15
C LEU A 244 -3.37 2.78 13.56
N ALA A 245 -2.59 2.79 14.65
CA ALA A 245 -2.31 1.59 15.43
C ALA A 245 -3.41 1.44 16.49
N PHE A 246 -4.21 0.37 16.39
CA PHE A 246 -5.50 0.31 17.08
C PHE A 246 -5.38 0.34 18.61
N ARG A 247 -4.45 -0.44 19.18
CA ARG A 247 -4.31 -0.58 20.64
C ARG A 247 -3.70 0.64 21.31
N LYS A 248 -2.42 0.92 21.00
CA LYS A 248 -1.61 1.93 21.70
C LYS A 248 -1.40 3.22 20.90
N GLY A 249 -2.02 3.36 19.73
CA GLY A 249 -1.84 4.52 18.86
C GLY A 249 -0.36 4.81 18.60
N ASP A 250 0.03 6.06 18.80
CA ASP A 250 1.41 6.53 18.61
C ASP A 250 2.44 5.94 19.59
N ASN A 251 1.96 5.32 20.68
CA ASN A 251 2.80 4.63 21.66
C ASN A 251 3.00 3.13 21.36
N SER A 252 2.51 2.63 20.22
CA SER A 252 2.67 1.23 19.81
C SER A 252 4.12 0.87 19.48
N GLU A 253 4.44 -0.43 19.59
CA GLU A 253 5.75 -0.97 19.26
C GLU A 253 6.14 -0.72 17.81
N LEU A 254 5.18 -0.63 16.87
CA LEU A 254 5.44 -0.17 15.50
C LEU A 254 6.18 1.17 15.47
N TRP A 255 5.69 2.17 16.20
CA TRP A 255 6.29 3.50 16.18
C TRP A 255 7.61 3.53 16.96
N ARG A 256 7.75 2.70 18.00
CA ARG A 256 9.04 2.52 18.69
C ARG A 256 10.07 1.90 17.75
N PHE A 257 9.69 0.82 17.06
CA PHE A 257 10.50 0.16 16.04
C PHE A 257 10.90 1.12 14.92
N VAL A 258 9.96 1.90 14.37
CA VAL A 258 10.28 2.89 13.32
C VAL A 258 11.29 3.93 13.80
N GLY A 259 11.17 4.40 15.05
CA GLY A 259 12.03 5.44 15.61
C GLY A 259 13.29 4.94 16.33
N SER A 260 13.51 3.63 16.44
CA SER A 260 14.70 3.09 17.10
C SER A 260 15.92 3.24 16.21
N GLU A 261 17.07 3.53 16.80
CA GLU A 261 18.35 3.41 16.11
C GLU A 261 18.67 1.92 15.87
N THR A 262 19.47 1.67 14.84
CA THR A 262 20.07 0.36 14.58
C THR A 262 21.28 0.19 15.49
N ASP A 263 21.45 -0.98 16.10
CA ASP A 263 22.66 -1.25 16.87
C ASP A 263 23.88 -1.26 15.93
N GLU A 264 24.73 -0.23 16.07
CA GLU A 264 25.98 -0.08 15.32
C GLU A 264 27.00 -1.20 15.62
N SER A 265 26.77 -1.98 16.69
CA SER A 265 27.63 -3.09 17.13
C SER A 265 27.51 -4.37 16.29
N SER A 266 26.65 -4.38 15.26
CA SER A 266 26.49 -5.53 14.37
C SER A 266 27.56 -5.54 13.28
N ASP A 267 28.30 -6.65 13.14
CA ASP A 267 29.32 -6.98 12.12
C ASP A 267 28.84 -6.89 10.65
N ALA A 268 27.66 -6.32 10.40
CA ALA A 268 27.02 -6.28 9.10
C ALA A 268 27.41 -5.02 8.30
N GLU A 269 28.69 -4.89 7.97
CA GLU A 269 29.16 -3.84 7.05
C GLU A 269 28.45 -3.95 5.69
N GLY A 270 28.06 -2.80 5.11
CA GLY A 270 27.47 -2.74 3.76
C GLY A 270 25.97 -3.01 3.66
N LEU A 271 25.25 -3.18 4.77
CA LEU A 271 23.78 -3.21 4.78
C LEU A 271 23.18 -1.80 4.69
N ASP A 272 22.03 -1.70 4.04
CA ASP A 272 21.18 -0.52 4.11
C ASP A 272 20.44 -0.47 5.46
N GLU A 273 20.05 0.72 5.92
CA GLU A 273 19.53 0.86 7.29
C GLU A 273 18.07 0.41 7.44
N PHE A 274 17.17 0.89 6.57
CA PHE A 274 15.74 0.66 6.74
C PHE A 274 14.99 0.46 5.42
N LEU A 275 14.17 -0.59 5.38
CA LEU A 275 13.25 -0.89 4.29
C LEU A 275 11.80 -0.88 4.76
N ILE A 276 10.93 -0.26 3.97
CA ILE A 276 9.48 -0.35 4.12
C ILE A 276 8.92 -1.17 2.95
N LEU A 277 8.40 -2.36 3.24
CA LEU A 277 7.81 -3.26 2.25
C LEU A 277 6.29 -3.27 2.39
N VAL A 278 5.57 -2.90 1.34
CA VAL A 278 4.12 -2.69 1.37
C VAL A 278 3.43 -3.43 0.23
N ASP A 279 2.44 -4.26 0.56
CA ASP A 279 1.49 -4.84 -0.40
C ASP A 279 0.05 -4.46 -0.02
N PRO A 280 -0.40 -3.24 -0.39
CA PRO A 280 -1.75 -2.80 -0.09
C PRO A 280 -2.75 -3.50 -1.03
N PRO A 281 -4.04 -3.55 -0.67
CA PRO A 281 -5.07 -4.05 -1.59
C PRO A 281 -5.01 -3.31 -2.95
N PHE A 282 -5.23 -3.99 -4.08
CA PHE A 282 -5.05 -3.41 -5.44
C PHE A 282 -5.88 -2.15 -5.74
N GLY A 283 -6.96 -1.94 -4.98
CA GLY A 283 -7.71 -0.70 -4.93
C GLY A 283 -7.24 0.24 -3.83
N GLY A 284 -5.97 0.27 -3.47
CA GLY A 284 -5.47 1.11 -2.40
C GLY A 284 -5.65 2.60 -2.73
N LEU A 285 -5.90 3.42 -1.71
CA LEU A 285 -5.86 4.88 -1.84
C LEU A 285 -4.40 5.31 -1.68
N LEU A 286 -3.69 5.47 -2.81
CA LEU A 286 -2.25 5.78 -2.81
C LEU A 286 -1.95 7.12 -2.12
N GLY A 287 -2.83 8.12 -2.20
CA GLY A 287 -2.69 9.38 -1.47
C GLY A 287 -2.58 9.18 0.05
N PRO A 288 -3.61 8.64 0.73
CA PRO A 288 -3.54 8.31 2.15
C PRO A 288 -2.36 7.41 2.53
N LEU A 289 -2.07 6.38 1.73
CA LEU A 289 -0.91 5.52 1.96
C LEU A 289 0.40 6.32 1.91
N SER A 290 0.54 7.27 0.97
CA SER A 290 1.72 8.13 0.89
C SER A 290 1.92 8.99 2.13
N CYS A 291 0.85 9.52 2.72
CA CYS A 291 0.92 10.25 3.99
C CYS A 291 1.46 9.34 5.12
N THR A 292 0.98 8.10 5.18
CA THR A 292 1.47 7.11 6.17
C THR A 292 2.95 6.79 5.96
N LEU A 293 3.38 6.50 4.73
CA LEU A 293 4.79 6.17 4.46
C LEU A 293 5.71 7.36 4.67
N GLN A 294 5.28 8.58 4.34
CA GLN A 294 6.02 9.81 4.66
C GLN A 294 6.17 9.97 6.17
N ARG A 295 5.11 9.75 6.96
CA ARG A 295 5.19 9.79 8.42
C ARG A 295 6.20 8.77 8.98
N ILE A 296 6.21 7.56 8.43
CA ILE A 296 7.18 6.52 8.79
C ILE A 296 8.60 6.97 8.46
N LYS A 297 8.87 7.41 7.22
CA LYS A 297 10.18 7.89 6.78
C LYS A 297 10.66 9.09 7.61
N SER A 298 9.78 10.03 7.93
CA SER A 298 10.11 11.20 8.77
C SER A 298 10.50 10.80 10.18
N LYS A 299 9.87 9.76 10.75
CA LYS A 299 10.21 9.27 12.09
C LYS A 299 11.48 8.41 12.09
N ALA A 300 11.72 7.65 11.03
CA ALA A 300 12.93 6.85 10.87
C ALA A 300 14.16 7.67 10.42
N GLY A 301 13.97 8.89 9.91
CA GLY A 301 15.02 9.74 9.35
C GLY A 301 15.47 9.33 7.94
N CYS A 302 15.48 8.04 7.63
CA CYS A 302 15.77 7.49 6.31
C CYS A 302 14.92 6.25 6.04
N GLY A 303 14.89 5.76 4.79
CA GLY A 303 14.28 4.48 4.47
C GLY A 303 13.95 4.31 2.99
N ARG A 304 14.28 3.12 2.46
CA ARG A 304 13.87 2.68 1.13
C ARG A 304 12.45 2.13 1.17
N THR A 305 11.80 2.08 0.02
CA THR A 305 10.44 1.54 -0.10
C THR A 305 10.36 0.55 -1.24
N ILE A 306 9.70 -0.58 -0.99
CA ILE A 306 9.17 -1.46 -2.03
C ILE A 306 7.65 -1.45 -1.89
N LEU A 307 6.99 -0.88 -2.89
CA LEU A 307 5.54 -0.88 -3.03
C LEU A 307 5.15 -1.89 -4.09
N VAL A 308 4.40 -2.92 -3.70
CA VAL A 308 3.81 -3.91 -4.60
C VAL A 308 2.50 -3.33 -5.12
N PHE A 309 2.40 -3.03 -6.43
CA PHE A 309 1.19 -2.40 -6.97
C PHE A 309 0.97 -2.66 -8.47
N PRO A 310 -0.27 -2.54 -8.98
CA PRO A 310 -0.53 -2.75 -10.40
C PRO A 310 0.11 -1.69 -11.32
N TYR A 311 0.82 -2.13 -12.38
CA TYR A 311 1.54 -1.26 -13.32
C TYR A 311 0.63 -0.26 -14.06
N PHE A 312 -0.65 -0.62 -14.27
CA PHE A 312 -1.58 0.26 -14.98
C PHE A 312 -1.95 1.52 -14.18
N ASN A 313 -1.62 1.54 -12.88
CA ASN A 313 -1.75 2.69 -11.99
C ASN A 313 -0.41 3.42 -11.75
N GLU A 314 0.64 3.16 -12.55
CA GLU A 314 1.95 3.82 -12.44
C GLU A 314 1.85 5.37 -12.38
N ALA A 315 0.91 5.97 -13.11
CA ALA A 315 0.72 7.42 -13.08
C ALA A 315 0.29 7.94 -11.70
N GLN A 316 -0.52 7.17 -10.97
CA GLN A 316 -0.92 7.48 -9.60
C GLN A 316 0.22 7.22 -8.62
N VAL A 317 1.02 6.16 -8.84
CA VAL A 317 2.24 5.94 -8.06
C VAL A 317 3.19 7.11 -8.21
N LYS A 318 3.47 7.58 -9.44
CA LYS A 318 4.34 8.74 -9.70
C LYS A 318 3.80 10.05 -9.10
N LEU A 319 2.48 10.18 -8.98
CA LEU A 319 1.86 11.36 -8.37
C LEU A 319 2.11 11.40 -6.86
N HIS A 320 2.00 10.27 -6.17
CA HIS A 320 2.08 10.17 -4.71
C HIS A 320 3.45 9.76 -4.18
N PHE A 321 4.26 9.13 -5.02
CA PHE A 321 5.59 8.60 -4.74
C PHE A 321 6.52 8.87 -5.93
N PRO A 322 6.87 10.14 -6.19
CA PRO A 322 7.67 10.54 -7.36
C PRO A 322 9.07 9.90 -7.40
N GLU A 323 9.58 9.46 -6.24
CA GLU A 323 10.87 8.79 -6.10
C GLU A 323 10.86 7.33 -6.56
N LEU A 324 9.70 6.67 -6.55
CA LEU A 324 9.62 5.23 -6.83
C LEU A 324 9.67 4.95 -8.33
N LYS A 325 10.59 4.08 -8.72
CA LYS A 325 10.75 3.57 -10.08
C LYS A 325 10.15 2.18 -10.19
N MET A 326 9.50 1.90 -11.32
CA MET A 326 8.91 0.59 -11.57
C MET A 326 9.99 -0.42 -11.99
N CYS A 327 10.17 -1.48 -11.21
CA CYS A 327 10.93 -2.66 -11.59
C CYS A 327 10.12 -3.51 -12.58
N ASP A 328 10.77 -4.15 -13.55
CA ASP A 328 10.08 -4.93 -14.59
C ASP A 328 9.62 -6.32 -14.09
N TYR A 329 9.97 -6.72 -12.86
CA TYR A 329 9.61 -8.01 -12.28
C TYR A 329 8.09 -8.19 -12.13
N SER A 330 7.55 -9.26 -12.70
CA SER A 330 6.15 -9.70 -12.54
C SER A 330 5.95 -10.33 -11.17
N VAL A 331 5.28 -9.63 -10.25
CA VAL A 331 4.91 -10.15 -8.93
C VAL A 331 3.80 -11.20 -9.10
N ARG A 332 4.03 -12.43 -8.67
CA ARG A 332 3.07 -13.56 -8.78
C ARG A 332 2.54 -13.94 -7.40
N TYR A 333 1.35 -14.55 -7.38
CA TYR A 333 0.65 -14.98 -6.15
C TYR A 333 0.18 -16.44 -6.29
N ARG A 334 0.24 -17.24 -5.21
CA ARG A 334 -0.03 -18.70 -5.19
C ARG A 334 -1.37 -19.13 -5.80
N ASN A 335 -2.42 -18.27 -5.75
CA ASN A 335 -3.80 -18.66 -6.08
C ASN A 335 -4.51 -17.80 -7.14
N HIS A 336 -3.83 -16.88 -7.83
CA HIS A 336 -4.52 -16.02 -8.79
C HIS A 336 -4.77 -16.71 -10.15
N ARG A 337 -5.77 -17.61 -10.18
CA ARG A 337 -6.27 -18.38 -11.35
C ARG A 337 -6.44 -17.59 -12.66
N LYS A 338 -6.60 -16.26 -12.59
CA LYS A 338 -6.85 -15.38 -13.75
C LYS A 338 -5.61 -14.92 -14.50
N MET A 339 -4.40 -15.21 -14.04
CA MET A 339 -3.18 -14.60 -14.59
C MET A 339 -2.14 -15.66 -14.94
N LYS A 340 -2.50 -16.53 -15.88
CA LYS A 340 -1.64 -17.63 -16.31
C LYS A 340 -0.35 -17.19 -17.01
N ASN A 341 -0.27 -15.99 -17.61
CA ASN A 341 0.89 -15.61 -18.45
C ASN A 341 1.45 -14.18 -18.28
N SER A 342 0.88 -13.31 -17.44
CA SER A 342 1.53 -12.06 -16.99
C SER A 342 0.75 -11.44 -15.83
N SER A 343 1.40 -11.24 -14.69
CA SER A 343 0.79 -10.47 -13.60
C SER A 343 0.77 -8.99 -13.98
N PRO A 344 -0.28 -8.21 -13.63
CA PRO A 344 -0.28 -6.77 -13.75
C PRO A 344 0.43 -6.09 -12.60
N VAL A 345 0.91 -6.85 -11.60
CA VAL A 345 1.54 -6.32 -10.40
C VAL A 345 3.05 -6.24 -10.60
N ARG A 346 3.64 -5.11 -10.19
CA ARG A 346 5.06 -4.81 -10.27
C ARG A 346 5.55 -4.31 -8.90
N LEU A 347 6.86 -4.26 -8.74
CA LEU A 347 7.51 -3.56 -7.65
C LEU A 347 7.75 -2.11 -8.06
N PHE A 348 7.41 -1.17 -7.21
CA PHE A 348 7.76 0.24 -7.30
C PHE A 348 8.72 0.57 -6.15
N THR A 349 9.92 1.04 -6.46
CA THR A 349 10.97 1.18 -5.44
C THR A 349 11.94 2.31 -5.73
N ASP A 350 12.50 2.88 -4.67
CA ASP A 350 13.62 3.82 -4.70
C ASP A 350 14.98 3.09 -4.50
N ILE A 351 15.00 1.77 -4.39
CA ILE A 351 16.21 0.95 -4.52
C ILE A 351 16.73 1.10 -5.96
N PRO A 352 18.04 1.30 -6.17
CA PRO A 352 18.62 1.37 -7.51
C PRO A 352 18.25 0.14 -8.36
N LEU A 353 17.56 0.35 -9.49
CA LEU A 353 17.13 -0.79 -10.33
C LEU A 353 18.29 -1.58 -10.93
N SER A 354 19.50 -1.00 -10.94
CA SER A 354 20.75 -1.68 -11.32
C SER A 354 21.17 -2.75 -10.32
N SER A 355 20.83 -2.60 -9.04
CA SER A 355 21.18 -3.56 -7.96
C SER A 355 20.15 -4.68 -7.77
N ILE A 356 18.99 -4.60 -8.44
CA ILE A 356 17.94 -5.62 -8.40
C ILE A 356 18.15 -6.60 -9.53
N ARG A 357 18.83 -7.72 -9.23
CA ARG A 357 19.01 -8.83 -10.17
C ARG A 357 17.72 -9.62 -10.31
N LEU A 358 17.30 -9.90 -11.54
CA LEU A 358 16.12 -10.71 -11.84
C LEU A 358 16.51 -12.06 -12.45
N PRO A 359 15.64 -13.09 -12.37
CA PRO A 359 15.91 -14.41 -12.94
C PRO A 359 16.21 -14.37 -14.45
N GLU A 360 17.32 -14.98 -14.86
CA GLU A 360 17.80 -14.95 -16.25
C GLU A 360 17.00 -15.80 -17.22
N ASP A 361 16.10 -16.66 -16.74
CA ASP A 361 15.15 -17.45 -17.53
C ASP A 361 14.09 -16.57 -18.20
N GLU A 362 13.62 -15.51 -17.53
CA GLU A 362 12.58 -14.60 -18.04
C GLU A 362 13.08 -13.15 -18.29
N TYR A 363 14.18 -12.76 -17.66
CA TYR A 363 14.71 -11.39 -17.69
C TYR A 363 16.11 -11.33 -18.29
N LYS A 364 16.53 -10.12 -18.68
CA LYS A 364 17.86 -9.79 -19.17
C LYS A 364 18.28 -8.41 -18.66
N TYR A 365 19.57 -8.18 -18.51
CA TYR A 365 20.08 -6.84 -18.20
C TYR A 365 20.06 -5.96 -19.45
N CYS A 366 19.60 -4.72 -19.33
CA CYS A 366 19.71 -3.69 -20.36
C CYS A 366 20.79 -2.69 -19.97
N PRO A 367 21.96 -2.67 -20.63
CA PRO A 367 23.06 -1.76 -20.31
C PRO A 367 22.67 -0.28 -20.45
N ALA A 368 21.96 0.09 -21.52
CA ALA A 368 21.56 1.47 -21.77
C ALA A 368 20.59 2.04 -20.72
N CYS A 369 19.79 1.19 -20.07
CA CYS A 369 18.88 1.60 -18.98
C CYS A 369 19.41 1.24 -17.59
N GLU A 370 20.56 0.59 -17.50
CA GLU A 370 21.18 0.07 -16.27
C GLU A 370 20.21 -0.69 -15.36
N ARG A 371 19.39 -1.59 -15.93
CA ARG A 371 18.41 -2.36 -15.16
C ARG A 371 18.04 -3.68 -15.82
N TRP A 372 17.54 -4.60 -15.02
CA TRP A 372 16.92 -5.83 -15.51
C TRP A 372 15.53 -5.54 -16.10
N VAL A 373 15.28 -6.13 -17.27
CA VAL A 373 14.03 -6.00 -18.03
C VAL A 373 13.58 -7.36 -18.52
N HIS A 374 12.28 -7.54 -18.75
CA HIS A 374 11.77 -8.79 -19.33
C HIS A 374 12.41 -9.03 -20.70
N LYS A 375 12.70 -10.28 -21.08
CA LYS A 375 13.43 -10.60 -22.34
C LYS A 375 12.79 -10.00 -23.59
N ILE A 376 11.46 -9.93 -23.61
CA ILE A 376 10.67 -9.35 -24.71
C ILE A 376 10.73 -7.81 -24.76
N ASN A 377 11.10 -7.16 -23.66
CA ASN A 377 11.20 -5.71 -23.56
C ASN A 377 12.46 -5.26 -24.31
N ARG A 378 12.28 -4.68 -25.49
CA ARG A 378 13.37 -4.15 -26.31
C ARG A 378 13.60 -2.68 -25.95
N HIS A 379 14.87 -2.31 -25.81
CA HIS A 379 15.24 -0.90 -25.66
C HIS A 379 14.82 -0.13 -26.92
N CYS A 380 14.23 1.05 -26.74
CA CYS A 380 13.90 1.95 -27.84
C CYS A 380 14.86 3.12 -27.84
N GLU A 381 15.77 3.16 -28.80
CA GLU A 381 16.77 4.23 -28.95
C GLU A 381 16.13 5.62 -29.05
N LYS A 382 15.00 5.74 -29.75
CA LYS A 382 14.26 7.02 -29.89
C LYS A 382 13.67 7.53 -28.58
N CYS A 383 13.28 6.62 -27.68
CA CYS A 383 12.77 6.98 -26.35
C CYS A 383 13.86 6.95 -25.28
N ASN A 384 15.05 6.43 -25.60
CA ASN A 384 16.10 6.05 -24.67
C ASN A 384 15.58 5.25 -23.46
N ALA A 385 14.69 4.27 -23.72
CA ALA A 385 14.02 3.52 -22.66
C ALA A 385 13.50 2.15 -23.11
N CYS A 386 13.49 1.18 -22.18
CA CYS A 386 12.72 -0.05 -22.28
C CYS A 386 11.26 0.18 -21.86
N CYS A 387 10.39 0.39 -22.85
CA CYS A 387 9.05 0.95 -22.64
C CYS A 387 7.93 -0.08 -22.42
N SER A 388 8.16 -1.38 -22.63
CA SER A 388 7.12 -2.38 -22.36
C SER A 388 6.84 -2.43 -20.86
N ARG A 389 5.55 -2.39 -20.49
CA ARG A 389 5.11 -2.39 -19.08
C ARG A 389 4.42 -3.68 -18.66
N ASN A 390 3.97 -4.46 -19.64
CA ASN A 390 3.10 -5.60 -19.44
C ASN A 390 3.62 -6.86 -20.14
N HIS A 391 4.93 -6.91 -20.36
CA HIS A 391 5.63 -8.05 -20.96
C HIS A 391 5.06 -8.42 -22.36
N GLU A 392 4.60 -7.41 -23.09
CA GLU A 392 4.25 -7.52 -24.52
C GLU A 392 5.27 -6.76 -25.38
N GLU A 393 5.32 -7.07 -26.67
CA GLU A 393 6.13 -6.29 -27.61
C GLU A 393 5.56 -4.89 -27.84
N TYR A 394 6.46 -3.92 -27.89
CA TYR A 394 6.16 -2.52 -28.16
C TYR A 394 6.92 -2.06 -29.41
N LYS A 395 6.35 -1.11 -30.14
CA LYS A 395 6.98 -0.40 -31.25
C LYS A 395 6.93 1.10 -31.01
N HIS A 396 7.90 1.85 -31.51
CA HIS A 396 7.86 3.31 -31.46
C HIS A 396 6.86 3.86 -32.49
N CYS A 397 6.07 4.85 -32.10
CA CYS A 397 5.26 5.63 -33.03
C CYS A 397 5.82 7.04 -33.11
N ASP A 398 6.37 7.40 -34.27
CA ASP A 398 7.02 8.70 -34.49
C ASP A 398 6.03 9.86 -34.37
N LEU A 399 4.81 9.70 -34.88
CA LEU A 399 3.76 10.72 -34.83
C LEU A 399 3.26 11.01 -33.40
N CYS A 400 3.36 10.05 -32.48
CA CYS A 400 3.04 10.25 -31.07
C CYS A 400 4.29 10.42 -30.19
N SER A 401 5.48 10.34 -30.79
CA SER A 401 6.79 10.35 -30.14
C SER A 401 6.85 9.46 -28.89
N ARG A 402 6.28 8.26 -28.97
CA ARG A 402 6.23 7.31 -27.84
C ARG A 402 6.12 5.87 -28.29
N CYS A 403 6.62 4.96 -27.46
CA CYS A 403 6.37 3.54 -27.62
C CYS A 403 4.92 3.17 -27.31
N ILE A 404 4.35 2.32 -28.14
CA ILE A 404 3.00 1.78 -28.04
C ILE A 404 3.06 0.26 -28.17
N LYS A 405 2.02 -0.43 -27.72
CA LYS A 405 1.87 -1.88 -27.94
C LYS A 405 1.95 -2.19 -29.43
N SER A 406 2.62 -3.27 -29.83
CA SER A 406 2.82 -3.61 -31.25
C SER A 406 1.51 -3.75 -32.04
N LYS A 407 0.43 -4.18 -31.39
CA LYS A 407 -0.93 -4.32 -31.96
C LYS A 407 -1.65 -2.97 -32.20
N TRP A 408 -1.14 -1.87 -31.67
CA TRP A 408 -1.74 -0.54 -31.82
C TRP A 408 -1.20 0.14 -33.07
N THR A 409 -2.04 0.96 -33.71
CA THR A 409 -1.67 1.76 -34.89
C THR A 409 -2.07 3.22 -34.66
N HIS A 410 -1.31 4.14 -35.25
CA HIS A 410 -1.64 5.56 -35.20
C HIS A 410 -2.81 5.83 -36.14
N CYS A 411 -3.90 6.38 -35.60
CA CYS A 411 -5.01 6.84 -36.42
C CYS A 411 -4.89 8.34 -36.68
N ILE A 412 -4.70 8.72 -37.95
CA ILE A 412 -4.59 10.13 -38.37
C ILE A 412 -5.84 10.93 -37.97
N LYS A 413 -7.03 10.34 -38.12
CA LYS A 413 -8.31 10.99 -37.77
C LYS A 413 -8.42 11.25 -36.27
N CYS A 414 -8.00 10.31 -35.44
CA CYS A 414 -8.08 10.43 -33.97
C CYS A 414 -6.84 11.09 -33.35
N LYS A 415 -5.77 11.34 -34.14
CA LYS A 415 -4.47 11.87 -33.71
C LYS A 415 -3.88 11.14 -32.50
N ARG A 416 -4.11 9.83 -32.41
CA ARG A 416 -3.66 8.99 -31.30
C ARG A 416 -3.54 7.54 -31.72
N CYS A 417 -2.70 6.80 -31.01
CA CYS A 417 -2.58 5.36 -31.20
C CYS A 417 -3.66 4.61 -30.41
N HIS A 418 -4.30 3.63 -31.06
CA HIS A 418 -5.29 2.74 -30.45
C HIS A 418 -5.40 1.43 -31.26
N LEU A 419 -6.20 0.48 -30.77
CA LEU A 419 -6.62 -0.67 -31.56
C LEU A 419 -7.61 -0.23 -32.65
N GLU A 420 -7.60 -0.87 -33.81
CA GLU A 420 -8.47 -0.50 -34.94
C GLU A 420 -9.95 -0.43 -34.56
N GLN A 421 -10.41 -1.40 -33.76
CA GLN A 421 -11.78 -1.49 -33.23
C GLN A 421 -12.21 -0.31 -32.31
N GLN A 422 -11.27 0.55 -31.92
CA GLN A 422 -11.51 1.71 -31.05
C GLN A 422 -11.49 3.05 -31.81
N CYS A 423 -11.38 3.02 -33.13
CA CYS A 423 -11.45 4.21 -33.98
C CYS A 423 -12.82 4.87 -33.86
N GLY A 424 -12.87 6.17 -33.57
CA GLY A 424 -14.14 6.91 -33.43
C GLY A 424 -14.89 6.71 -32.11
N ALA A 425 -14.45 5.80 -31.21
CA ALA A 425 -15.08 5.54 -29.91
C ALA A 425 -14.94 6.67 -28.86
N ARG A 426 -14.65 7.91 -29.29
CA ARG A 426 -14.77 9.12 -28.48
C ARG A 426 -15.44 10.24 -29.28
N ARG A 427 -16.75 10.13 -29.40
CA ARG A 427 -17.71 11.26 -29.34
C ARG A 427 -18.82 10.83 -28.39
N GLY A 428 -19.04 11.57 -27.30
CA GLY A 428 -20.14 11.37 -26.36
C GLY A 428 -19.76 10.77 -25.00
N VAL A 429 -19.39 11.62 -24.03
CA VAL A 429 -19.72 11.36 -22.62
C VAL A 429 -21.13 11.90 -22.40
N GLU A 430 -22.11 11.17 -22.89
CA GLU A 430 -23.49 11.21 -22.39
C GLU A 430 -23.95 9.76 -22.31
N ARG A 431 -23.70 9.14 -21.15
CA ARG A 431 -24.49 7.96 -20.77
C ARG A 431 -25.85 8.48 -20.36
N SER A 432 -26.78 8.49 -21.30
CA SER A 432 -28.19 8.70 -20.99
C SER A 432 -28.63 7.64 -19.98
N THR A 433 -29.06 8.11 -18.82
CA THR A 433 -29.81 7.33 -17.86
C THR A 433 -31.18 7.03 -18.45
N LYS A 434 -31.32 5.88 -19.12
CA LYS A 434 -32.62 5.24 -19.28
C LYS A 434 -32.57 3.85 -18.68
N ARG A 435 -33.02 3.76 -17.43
CA ARG A 435 -33.53 2.52 -16.83
C ARG A 435 -34.68 2.03 -17.73
N PRO A 436 -34.73 0.75 -18.13
CA PRO A 436 -35.97 0.18 -18.60
C PRO A 436 -36.94 0.14 -17.41
N SER A 437 -38.02 0.91 -17.51
CA SER A 437 -39.20 0.77 -16.68
C SER A 437 -39.82 -0.60 -16.96
N GLY A 438 -39.60 -1.56 -16.08
CA GLY A 438 -40.39 -2.80 -16.06
C GLY A 438 -41.79 -2.46 -15.58
N SER A 439 -42.74 -2.34 -16.53
CA SER A 439 -44.16 -2.30 -16.26
C SER A 439 -44.60 -3.63 -15.66
N THR A 440 -45.15 -3.57 -14.45
CA THR A 440 -45.96 -4.63 -13.86
C THR A 440 -47.20 -4.85 -14.72
N GLU A 441 -47.19 -5.91 -15.54
CA GLU A 441 -48.42 -6.53 -16.02
C GLU A 441 -48.75 -7.75 -15.16
N ARG A 442 -49.79 -7.58 -14.34
CA ARG A 442 -50.52 -8.66 -13.69
C ARG A 442 -51.08 -9.58 -14.77
N ARG A 443 -50.60 -10.83 -14.82
CA ARG A 443 -51.28 -11.92 -15.53
C ARG A 443 -51.91 -12.87 -14.51
N THR A 444 -53.20 -12.68 -14.28
CA THR A 444 -54.10 -13.64 -13.64
C THR A 444 -54.55 -14.71 -14.64
N ARG A 445 -54.84 -15.92 -14.10
CA ARG A 445 -55.45 -17.13 -14.71
C ARG A 445 -54.51 -17.95 -15.63
N ASN A 446 -54.46 -19.29 -15.56
CA ASN A 446 -55.45 -20.27 -15.10
C ASN A 446 -54.76 -21.59 -14.66
N LYS A 447 -55.24 -22.18 -13.56
CA LYS A 447 -55.01 -23.58 -13.19
C LYS A 447 -55.91 -24.49 -14.06
N ARG A 448 -55.30 -25.38 -14.85
CA ARG A 448 -55.78 -26.72 -15.31
C ARG A 448 -54.52 -27.41 -15.84
N GLY A 449 -54.13 -28.65 -15.55
CA GLY A 449 -54.72 -29.74 -14.80
C GLY A 449 -54.07 -31.03 -15.33
N ARG A 450 -53.43 -31.79 -14.44
CA ARG A 450 -53.19 -33.25 -14.40
C ARG A 450 -51.88 -33.52 -13.69
#